data_AF-A0A7S3RJE0-F1
#
_entry.id   AF-A0A7S3RJE0-F1
#
_cell.length_a   1.000
_cell.length_b   1.000
_cell.length_c   1.000
_cell.angle_alpha   90.00
_cell.angle_beta   90.00
_cell.angle_gamma   90.00
#
_symmetry.space_group_name_H-M   'P 1'
#
loop_
_entity.id
_entity.type
_entity.pdbx_description
1 polymer ?
#
loop_
_entity_poly.entity_id
_entity_poly.type
_entity_poly.pdbx_seq_one_letter_code
_entity_poly.pdbx_strand_id
1 'polypeptide(L)'
;NGTAFHDWLKPRALPLLQDYDWQMRETYEKLELPMAKVWIDDEDKNPSFEKTVRHVLRSVAKKFIGRIAFVEQKKTTYSYELRDYGLNTPEAFPAIGISSNASYNAVKYGF
;
A
#
# COMPACT_ATOMS: atom_id res chain seq x y z
N ASN A 1 -10.66 -16.41 26.90
CA ASN A 1 -9.59 -16.10 25.92
C ASN A 1 -9.85 -16.76 24.56
N GLY A 2 -10.91 -16.35 23.84
CA GLY A 2 -11.26 -16.92 22.53
C GLY A 2 -10.87 -16.05 21.32
N THR A 3 -10.44 -14.80 21.54
CA THR A 3 -10.16 -13.84 20.46
C THR A 3 -8.70 -13.80 20.01
N ALA A 4 -7.77 -14.32 20.81
CA ALA A 4 -6.33 -14.24 20.52
C ALA A 4 -5.94 -14.85 19.16
N PHE A 5 -6.55 -15.98 18.78
CA PHE A 5 -6.31 -16.58 17.46
C PHE A 5 -6.86 -15.70 16.33
N HIS A 6 -8.05 -15.14 16.53
CA HIS A 6 -8.69 -14.25 15.56
C HIS A 6 -7.89 -12.96 15.37
N ASP A 7 -7.39 -12.35 16.44
CA ASP A 7 -6.59 -11.13 16.39
C ASP A 7 -5.20 -11.39 15.79
N TRP A 8 -4.65 -12.59 16.00
CA TRP A 8 -3.43 -13.04 15.33
C TRP A 8 -3.65 -13.28 13.82
N LEU A 9 -4.80 -13.82 13.42
CA LEU A 9 -5.09 -14.19 12.03
C LEU A 9 -5.42 -12.98 11.16
N LYS A 10 -6.23 -12.03 11.66
CA LYS A 10 -6.70 -10.84 10.92
C LYS A 10 -5.61 -10.12 10.09
N PRO A 11 -4.49 -9.66 10.66
CA PRO A 11 -3.47 -8.94 9.91
C PRO A 11 -2.72 -9.84 8.91
N ARG A 12 -2.77 -11.17 9.10
CA ARG A 12 -2.11 -12.17 8.23
C ARG A 12 -3.01 -12.65 7.09
N ALA A 13 -4.31 -12.39 7.18
CA ALA A 13 -5.30 -12.71 6.16
C ALA A 13 -5.36 -11.65 5.04
N LEU A 14 -4.65 -10.53 5.20
CA LEU A 14 -4.54 -9.51 4.16
C LEU A 14 -3.83 -10.07 2.91
N PRO A 15 -4.28 -9.70 1.70
CA PRO A 15 -3.57 -10.01 0.47
C PRO A 15 -2.15 -9.44 0.46
N LEU A 16 -1.23 -10.11 -0.23
CA LEU A 16 0.16 -9.65 -0.36
C LEU A 16 0.29 -8.30 -1.08
N LEU A 17 -0.66 -8.00 -1.96
CA LEU A 17 -0.78 -6.71 -2.63
C LEU A 17 -2.24 -6.56 -3.03
N GLN A 18 -2.91 -5.52 -2.54
CA GLN A 18 -4.33 -5.27 -2.75
C GLN A 18 -4.52 -3.97 -3.52
N ASP A 19 -5.40 -3.96 -4.52
CA ASP A 19 -5.82 -2.71 -5.16
C ASP A 19 -6.55 -1.85 -4.11
N TYR A 20 -6.09 -0.62 -3.93
CA TYR A 20 -6.60 0.27 -2.90
C TYR A 20 -7.94 0.87 -3.29
N ASP A 21 -8.91 0.70 -2.40
CA ASP A 21 -10.19 1.40 -2.41
C ASP A 21 -10.28 2.23 -1.11
N TRP A 22 -10.78 3.45 -1.21
CA TRP A 22 -11.04 4.33 -0.07
C TRP A 22 -11.94 3.66 0.98
N GLN A 23 -12.83 2.75 0.56
CA GLN A 23 -13.67 1.97 1.47
C GLN A 23 -12.86 1.04 2.39
N MET A 24 -11.65 0.63 1.98
CA MET A 24 -10.78 -0.23 2.78
C MET A 24 -10.03 0.52 3.88
N ARG A 25 -10.06 1.86 3.87
CA ARG A 25 -9.33 2.69 4.82
C ARG A 25 -9.68 2.35 6.27
N GLU A 26 -10.97 2.24 6.58
CA GLU A 26 -11.43 1.91 7.94
C GLU A 26 -10.91 0.54 8.39
N THR A 27 -10.88 -0.43 7.48
CA THR A 27 -10.32 -1.76 7.74
C THR A 27 -8.83 -1.69 8.07
N TYR A 28 -8.04 -0.94 7.30
CA TYR A 28 -6.61 -0.78 7.56
C TYR A 28 -6.32 0.07 8.80
N GLU A 29 -7.13 1.09 9.09
CA GLU A 29 -7.01 1.90 10.32
C GLU A 29 -7.22 1.02 11.57
N LYS A 30 -8.24 0.15 11.55
CA LYS A 30 -8.52 -0.80 12.65
C LYS A 30 -7.44 -1.85 12.86
N LEU A 31 -6.64 -2.14 11.83
CA LEU A 31 -5.53 -3.10 11.94
C LEU A 31 -4.27 -2.48 12.54
N GLU A 32 -4.21 -1.15 12.63
CA GLU A 32 -3.07 -0.39 13.18
C GLU A 32 -1.72 -0.76 12.57
N LEU A 33 -1.73 -1.26 11.33
CA LEU A 33 -0.52 -1.62 10.59
C LEU A 33 -0.01 -0.43 9.78
N PRO A 34 1.32 -0.25 9.67
CA PRO A 34 1.90 0.54 8.61
C PRO A 34 1.40 0.10 7.24
N MET A 35 1.24 1.07 6.34
CA MET A 35 0.74 0.82 4.99
C MET A 35 1.78 1.28 3.97
N ALA A 36 2.30 0.31 3.21
CA ALA A 36 3.13 0.55 2.05
C ALA A 36 2.23 0.70 0.83
N LYS A 37 2.32 1.85 0.18
CA LYS A 37 1.59 2.19 -1.04
C LYS A 37 2.56 2.18 -2.21
N VAL A 38 2.15 1.57 -3.31
CA VAL A 38 2.76 1.79 -4.61
C VAL A 38 1.77 2.56 -5.47
N TRP A 39 2.24 3.62 -6.14
CA TRP A 39 1.48 4.23 -7.22
C TRP A 39 1.99 3.70 -8.54
N ILE A 40 1.08 3.26 -9.40
CA ILE A 40 1.38 2.77 -10.75
C ILE A 40 0.66 3.67 -11.76
N ASP A 41 1.33 3.98 -12.86
CA ASP A 41 0.73 4.69 -13.99
C ASP A 41 -0.15 3.74 -14.79
N ASP A 42 -1.46 3.76 -14.48
CA ASP A 42 -2.45 2.89 -15.13
C ASP A 42 -2.81 3.32 -16.57
N GLU A 43 -2.21 4.40 -17.06
CA GLU A 43 -2.28 4.82 -18.47
C GLU A 43 -1.05 4.38 -19.28
N ASP A 44 -0.02 3.82 -18.63
CA ASP A 44 1.16 3.31 -19.32
C ASP A 44 0.79 2.13 -20.22
N LYS A 45 1.24 2.18 -21.48
CA LYS A 45 1.01 1.15 -22.49
C LYS A 45 1.92 -0.06 -22.33
N ASN A 46 2.82 -0.09 -21.34
CA ASN A 46 3.73 -1.19 -21.08
C ASN A 46 3.28 -2.11 -19.92
N PRO A 47 2.40 -3.11 -20.17
CA PRO A 47 1.91 -4.02 -19.14
C PRO A 47 2.97 -4.95 -18.57
N SER A 48 4.15 -5.09 -19.22
CA SER A 48 5.23 -5.93 -18.73
C SER A 48 5.92 -5.31 -17.51
N PHE A 49 6.06 -3.99 -17.52
CA PHE A 49 6.69 -3.26 -16.43
C PHE A 49 5.85 -3.32 -15.16
N GLU A 50 4.53 -3.08 -15.25
CA GLU A 50 3.63 -3.22 -14.11
C GLU A 50 3.64 -4.63 -13.50
N LYS A 51 3.65 -5.67 -14.34
CA LYS A 51 3.73 -7.06 -13.88
C LYS A 51 5.00 -7.31 -13.07
N THR A 52 6.11 -6.72 -13.49
CA THR A 52 7.39 -6.80 -12.78
C THR A 52 7.31 -6.10 -11.43
N VAL A 53 6.76 -4.88 -11.38
CA VAL A 53 6.56 -4.12 -10.14
C VAL A 53 5.69 -4.90 -9.14
N ARG A 54 4.52 -5.40 -9.58
CA ARG A 54 3.62 -6.21 -8.76
C ARG A 54 4.29 -7.48 -8.25
N HIS A 55 5.11 -8.14 -9.08
CA HIS A 55 5.84 -9.35 -8.69
C HIS A 55 6.89 -9.08 -7.60
N VAL A 56 7.67 -8.01 -7.76
CA VAL A 56 8.67 -7.58 -6.78
C VAL A 56 7.99 -7.22 -5.46
N LEU A 57 6.94 -6.41 -5.51
CA LEU A 57 6.20 -6.00 -4.31
C LEU A 57 5.59 -7.18 -3.55
N ARG A 58 4.96 -8.13 -4.25
CA ARG A 58 4.46 -9.35 -3.61
C ARG A 58 5.58 -10.16 -2.95
N SER A 59 6.77 -10.19 -3.55
CA SER A 59 7.93 -10.88 -3.00
C SER A 59 8.45 -10.20 -1.73
N VAL A 60 8.42 -8.87 -1.68
CA VAL A 60 8.73 -8.09 -0.47
C VAL A 60 7.65 -8.29 0.59
N ALA A 61 6.37 -8.16 0.23
CA ALA A 61 5.24 -8.28 1.14
C ALA A 61 5.20 -9.61 1.89
N LYS A 62 5.62 -10.71 1.27
CA LYS A 62 5.75 -12.03 1.93
C LYS A 62 6.64 -11.98 3.19
N LYS A 63 7.64 -11.10 3.24
CA LYS A 63 8.54 -10.96 4.40
C LYS A 63 7.91 -10.16 5.55
N PHE A 64 6.81 -9.45 5.28
CA PHE A 64 6.16 -8.53 6.21
C PHE A 64 4.70 -8.89 6.50
N ILE A 65 4.30 -10.15 6.25
CA ILE A 65 2.94 -10.65 6.53
C ILE A 65 2.57 -10.37 7.99
N GLY A 66 1.42 -9.71 8.18
CA GLY A 66 0.91 -9.32 9.49
C GLY A 66 1.68 -8.18 10.18
N ARG A 67 2.60 -7.51 9.47
CA ARG A 67 3.39 -6.37 9.98
C ARG A 67 3.20 -5.10 9.16
N ILE A 68 3.03 -5.22 7.84
CA ILE A 68 2.80 -4.10 6.93
C ILE A 68 1.72 -4.52 5.93
N ALA A 69 0.76 -3.64 5.68
CA ALA A 69 -0.20 -3.80 4.59
C ALA A 69 0.38 -3.22 3.29
N PHE A 70 0.27 -3.93 2.18
CA PHE A 70 0.75 -3.48 0.88
C PHE A 70 -0.43 -3.22 -0.05
N VAL A 71 -0.52 -2.00 -0.58
CA VAL A 71 -1.60 -1.59 -1.44
C VAL A 71 -1.10 -0.94 -2.73
N GLU A 72 -1.82 -1.19 -3.81
CA GLU A 72 -1.59 -0.59 -5.12
C GLU A 72 -2.59 0.55 -5.34
N GLN A 73 -2.08 1.70 -5.76
CA GLN A 73 -2.84 2.88 -6.08
C GLN A 73 -2.64 3.24 -7.55
N LYS A 74 -3.75 3.62 -8.21
CA LYS A 74 -3.75 4.09 -9.59
C LYS A 74 -3.37 5.57 -9.63
N LYS A 75 -2.47 5.94 -10.53
CA LYS A 75 -2.10 7.34 -10.79
C LYS A 75 -3.33 8.18 -11.08
N THR A 76 -4.22 7.72 -11.96
CA THR A 76 -5.43 8.45 -12.38
C THR A 76 -6.33 8.86 -11.22
N THR A 77 -6.30 8.10 -10.12
CA THR A 77 -7.18 8.29 -8.97
C THR A 77 -6.48 8.90 -7.77
N TYR A 78 -5.22 8.54 -7.50
CA TYR A 78 -4.55 8.81 -6.22
C TYR A 78 -3.21 9.55 -6.34
N SER A 79 -2.82 10.05 -7.53
CA SER A 79 -1.56 10.81 -7.69
C SER A 79 -1.47 12.04 -6.78
N TYR A 80 -2.61 12.64 -6.41
CA TYR A 80 -2.66 13.77 -5.47
C TYR A 80 -2.05 13.43 -4.10
N GLU A 81 -2.06 12.15 -3.69
CA GLU A 81 -1.47 11.71 -2.42
C GLU A 81 0.06 11.82 -2.45
N LEU A 82 0.72 11.78 -3.61
CA LEU A 82 2.19 11.84 -3.73
C LEU A 82 2.78 13.08 -3.05
N ARG A 83 2.05 14.20 -3.03
CA ARG A 83 2.45 15.43 -2.33
C ARG A 83 2.65 15.19 -0.84
N ASP A 84 1.80 14.39 -0.21
CA ASP A 84 1.88 14.09 1.21
C ASP A 84 3.08 13.18 1.55
N TYR A 85 3.65 12.52 0.54
CA TYR A 85 4.86 11.69 0.65
C TYR A 85 6.11 12.40 0.11
N GLY A 86 5.99 13.64 -0.39
CA GLY A 86 7.10 14.37 -1.00
C GLY A 86 7.56 13.83 -2.36
N LEU A 87 6.69 13.08 -3.05
CA LEU A 87 6.99 12.36 -4.30
C LEU A 87 6.44 13.06 -5.56
N ASN A 88 5.97 14.31 -5.42
CA ASN A 88 5.29 15.04 -6.49
C ASN A 88 6.24 15.90 -7.36
N THR A 89 7.55 15.92 -7.12
CA THR A 89 8.49 16.78 -7.86
C THR A 89 9.91 16.18 -7.97
N PRO A 90 10.28 15.57 -9.11
CA PRO A 90 9.41 15.21 -10.23
C PRO A 90 8.44 14.09 -9.82
N GLU A 91 7.24 14.12 -10.38
CA GLU A 91 6.32 12.99 -10.30
C GLU A 91 6.86 11.86 -11.19
N ALA A 92 7.16 10.71 -10.59
CA ALA A 92 7.73 9.54 -11.27
C ALA A 92 6.98 8.27 -10.86
N PHE A 93 6.77 7.36 -11.82
CA PHE A 93 6.08 6.09 -11.58
C PHE A 93 6.95 4.88 -11.97
N PRO A 94 6.88 3.76 -11.22
CA PRO A 94 6.14 3.62 -9.97
C PRO A 94 6.77 4.46 -8.85
N ALA A 95 5.93 4.98 -7.97
CA ALA A 95 6.36 5.65 -6.73
C ALA A 95 6.04 4.74 -5.54
N ILE A 96 6.85 4.78 -4.49
CA ILE A 96 6.61 3.99 -3.26
C ILE A 96 6.63 4.91 -2.05
N GLY A 97 5.65 4.71 -1.17
CA GLY A 97 5.51 5.47 0.06
C GLY A 97 5.03 4.58 1.19
N ILE A 98 5.44 4.89 2.41
CA ILE A 98 5.04 4.17 3.62
C ILE A 98 4.41 5.16 4.58
N SER A 99 3.19 4.88 5.03
CA SER A 99 2.57 5.58 6.15
C SER A 99 2.60 4.74 7.41
N SER A 100 2.72 5.38 8.58
CA SER A 100 2.76 4.69 9.88
C SER A 100 1.46 3.94 10.21
N ASN A 101 0.34 4.36 9.61
CA ASN A 101 -0.94 3.64 9.59
C ASN A 101 -1.78 4.15 8.40
N ALA A 102 -3.08 3.78 8.35
CA ALA A 102 -3.99 4.21 7.28
C ALA A 102 -4.71 5.55 7.55
N SER A 103 -4.39 6.23 8.65
CA SER A 103 -4.94 7.55 8.95
C SER A 103 -4.44 8.61 7.98
N TYR A 104 -5.30 9.58 7.67
CA TYR A 104 -4.95 10.74 6.86
C TYR A 104 -3.76 11.53 7.44
N ASN A 105 -3.70 11.64 8.78
CA ASN A 105 -2.67 12.37 9.52
C ASN A 105 -1.47 11.49 9.92
N ALA A 106 -1.34 10.29 9.34
CA ALA A 106 -0.21 9.41 9.61
C ALA A 106 1.12 10.09 9.25
N VAL A 107 2.20 9.67 9.93
CA VAL A 107 3.56 10.01 9.48
C VAL A 107 3.82 9.27 8.18
N LYS A 108 4.29 9.99 7.15
CA LYS A 108 4.46 9.49 5.78
C LYS A 108 5.92 9.62 5.36
N TYR A 109 6.40 8.61 4.63
CA TYR A 109 7.77 8.53 4.11
C TYR A 109 7.71 8.18 2.63
N GLY A 110 8.30 9.00 1.76
CA GLY A 110 8.47 8.70 0.34
C GLY A 110 9.85 8.12 0.03
N PHE A 111 9.93 7.24 -0.98
CA PHE A 111 11.16 6.59 -1.45
C PHE A 111 11.30 6.66 -2.97
#